data_AF-A0A1Q5SYZ2-F1
#
_entry.id   AF-A0A1Q5SYZ2-F1
#
_cell.length_a   1.000
_cell.length_b   1.000
_cell.length_c   1.000
_cell.angle_alpha   90.00
_cell.angle_beta   90.00
_cell.angle_gamma   90.00
#
_symmetry.space_group_name_H-M   'P 1'
#
loop_
_entity.id
_entity.type
_entity.pdbx_description
1 polymer ?
#
loop_
_entity_poly.entity_id
_entity_poly.type
_entity_poly.pdbx_seq_one_letter_code
_entity_poly.pdbx_strand_id
1 'polypeptide(L)' 'MTDVRRLVEWLQQRGVRVDFVKPRAVLPSYRQWMTANGKGMSRCHG' A
#
# COMPACT_ATOMS: atom_id res chain seq x y z
N MET A 1 0.39 -11.89 -4.87
CA MET A 1 -0.98 -11.32 -5.03
C MET A 1 -1.99 -11.99 -4.10
N THR A 2 -1.91 -13.31 -3.91
CA THR A 2 -2.76 -14.09 -3.00
C THR A 2 -2.72 -13.59 -1.55
N ASP A 3 -1.56 -13.13 -1.06
CA ASP A 3 -1.37 -12.66 0.32
C ASP A 3 -2.12 -11.36 0.64
N VAL A 4 -2.19 -10.41 -0.31
CA VAL A 4 -2.85 -9.12 -0.08
C VAL A 4 -4.37 -9.28 -0.02
N ARG A 5 -4.92 -10.17 -0.84
CA ARG A 5 -6.37 -10.46 -0.81
C ARG A 5 -6.78 -11.09 0.51
N ARG A 6 -6.01 -12.08 0.99
CA ARG A 6 -6.24 -12.71 2.29
C ARG A 6 -6.08 -11.72 3.46
N LEU A 7 -5.14 -10.79 3.36
CA LEU A 7 -4.97 -9.72 4.34
C LEU A 7 -6.17 -8.77 4.37
N VAL A 8 -6.69 -8.36 3.22
CA VAL A 8 -7.89 -7.51 3.12
C VAL A 8 -9.09 -8.21 3.74
N GLU A 9 -9.32 -9.49 3.40
CA GLU A 9 -10.40 -10.29 3.97
C GLU A 9 -10.28 -10.39 5.50
N TRP A 10 -9.08 -10.66 6.02
CA TRP A 10 -8.81 -10.72 7.45
C TRP A 10 -9.04 -9.37 8.17
N LEU A 11 -8.71 -8.24 7.53
CA LEU A 11 -8.96 -6.90 8.08
C LEU A 11 -10.45 -6.54 8.09
N GLN A 12 -11.19 -6.90 7.04
CA GLN A 12 -12.64 -6.71 6.96
C GLN A 12 -13.37 -7.49 8.05
N GLN A 13 -12.95 -8.73 8.33
CA GLN A 13 -13.50 -9.54 9.44
C GLN A 13 -13.32 -8.88 10.81
N ARG A 14 -12.32 -8.01 10.96
CA ARG A 14 -12.07 -7.24 12.18
C ARG A 14 -12.81 -5.89 12.22
N GLY A 15 -13.69 -5.64 11.25
CA GLY A 15 -14.44 -4.39 11.14
C GLY A 15 -13.62 -3.22 10.59
N VAL A 16 -12.40 -3.47 10.09
CA VAL A 16 -11.58 -2.41 9.48
C VAL A 16 -12.10 -2.13 8.08
N ARG A 17 -12.42 -0.87 7.78
CA ARG A 17 -12.78 -0.44 6.43
C ARG A 17 -11.53 -0.43 5.55
N VAL A 18 -11.43 -1.41 4.66
CA VAL A 18 -10.32 -1.55 3.71
C VAL A 18 -10.83 -1.98 2.35
N ASP A 19 -10.18 -1.49 1.30
CA ASP A 19 -10.50 -1.79 -0.09
C ASP A 19 -9.27 -2.31 -0.84
N PHE A 20 -9.50 -3.29 -1.73
CA PHE A 20 -8.45 -3.79 -2.61
C PHE A 20 -8.36 -2.94 -3.88
N VAL A 21 -7.39 -2.03 -3.91
CA VAL A 21 -7.16 -1.12 -5.04
C VAL A 21 -6.00 -1.58 -5.91
N LYS A 22 -6.00 -1.15 -7.19
CA LYS A 22 -4.86 -1.40 -8.09
C LYS A 22 -3.56 -0.84 -7.47
N PRO A 23 -2.43 -1.56 -7.58
CA PRO A 23 -1.18 -1.08 -7.01
C PRO A 23 -0.77 0.26 -7.61
N ARG A 24 -0.50 1.27 -6.78
CA ARG A 24 -0.01 2.58 -7.27
C ARG A 24 1.32 2.46 -8.02
N ALA A 25 2.11 1.41 -7.75
CA ALA A 25 3.36 1.09 -8.44
C ALA A 25 3.25 0.95 -9.97
N VAL A 26 2.04 0.70 -10.49
CA VAL A 26 1.79 0.61 -11.94
C VAL A 26 1.60 1.97 -12.60
N LEU A 27 1.37 3.04 -11.81
CA LEU A 27 1.19 4.39 -12.34
C LEU A 27 2.56 5.04 -12.62
N PRO A 28 2.81 5.56 -13.84
CA PRO A 28 4.06 6.24 -14.16
C PRO A 28 4.37 7.43 -13.24
N SER A 29 3.34 8.19 -12.88
CA SER A 29 3.43 9.32 -11.94
C SER A 29 3.90 8.89 -10.55
N TYR A 30 3.47 7.72 -10.07
CA TYR A 30 3.92 7.19 -8.78
C TYR A 30 5.39 6.78 -8.82
N ARG A 31 5.89 6.23 -9.94
CA ARG A 31 7.31 5.93 -10.09
C ARG A 31 8.16 7.20 -10.04
N GLN A 32 7.75 8.24 -10.77
CA GLN A 32 8.42 9.55 -10.73
C GLN A 32 8.41 10.14 -9.32
N TRP A 33 7.27 10.06 -8.63
CA TRP A 33 7.15 10.51 -7.24
C TRP A 33 8.08 9.74 -6.30
N MET A 34 8.17 8.41 -6.43
CA MET A 34 9.08 7.57 -5.64
C MET A 34 10.55 7.88 -5.92
N THR A 35 10.93 8.17 -7.17
CA THR A 35 12.30 8.59 -7.49
C THR A 35 12.66 9.93 -6.84
N ALA A 36 11.71 10.87 -6.81
CA ALA A 36 11.91 12.20 -6.23
C ALA A 36 11.84 12.21 -4.69
N ASN A 37 11.00 11.38 -4.07
CA ASN A 37 10.64 11.48 -2.65
C ASN A 37 10.93 10.21 -1.83
N GLY A 38 11.36 9.11 -2.45
CA GLY A 38 11.51 7.81 -1.79
C GLY A 38 12.68 7.72 -0.80
N LYS A 39 13.60 8.69 -0.80
CA LYS A 39 14.71 8.73 0.17
C LYS A 39 14.18 9.18 1.54
N GLY A 40 14.24 8.29 2.54
CA GLY A 40 13.89 8.61 3.94
C GLY A 40 12.52 8.13 4.42
N MET A 41 11.75 7.40 3.60
CA MET A 41 10.43 6.85 3.97
C MET A 41 10.47 5.72 5.03
N SER A 42 11.66 5.31 5.47
CA SER A 42 11.81 4.45 6.65
C SER A 42 11.67 5.32 7.90
N ARG A 43 10.46 5.65 8.34
CA ARG A 43 10.22 6.11 9.72
C ARG A 43 8.73 6.17 10.07
N CYS A 44 8.28 5.11 10.75
CA CYS A 44 7.45 5.31 11.94
C CYS A 44 8.44 5.39 13.11
N HIS A 45 8.56 6.55 13.75
CA HIS A 45 9.15 6.64 15.07
C HIS A 45 8.03 6.42 16.08
N GLY A 46 8.28 5.54 17.05
CA GLY A 46 7.32 5.19 18.10
C GLY A 46 6.89 6.36 18.96
#